data_AF-A0AAE0AQN8-F1
#
_entry.id   AF-A0AAE0AQN8-F1
#
_cell.length_a   1.000
_cell.length_b   1.000
_cell.length_c   1.000
_cell.angle_alpha   90.00
_cell.angle_beta   90.00
_cell.angle_gamma   90.00
#
_symmetry.space_group_name_H-M   'P 1'
#
loop_
_entity.id
_entity.type
_entity.pdbx_description
1 polymer ?
#
loop_
_entity_poly.entity_id
_entity_poly.type
_entity_poly.pdbx_seq_one_letter_code
_entity_poly.pdbx_strand_id
1 'polypeptide(L)'
;MGFYGHPVAAKRYHSWTLLKRLKDISDLPWLCVGDFNEILYGFEKQGGLNRPKALMDGFRECVDVCGLEDLGFLGPAFSWSNKRSVGHIQEIIDRGFSCLQ
;
A
#
# COMPACT_ATOMS: atom_id res chain seq x y z
N MET A 1 0.48 13.90 3.95
CA MET A 1 1.10 14.00 2.61
C MET A 1 0.38 13.03 1.68
N GLY A 2 0.12 13.42 0.42
CA GLY A 2 -0.42 12.49 -0.59
C GLY A 2 0.68 11.57 -1.12
N PHE A 3 0.44 10.25 -1.18
CA PHE A 3 1.38 9.27 -1.72
C PHE A 3 0.81 8.60 -2.97
N TYR A 4 1.66 8.36 -3.97
CA TYR A 4 1.32 7.58 -5.14
C TYR A 4 2.43 6.57 -5.42
N GLY A 5 2.14 5.30 -5.12
CA GLY A 5 3.03 4.17 -5.34
C GLY A 5 3.25 3.92 -6.84
N HIS A 6 4.38 3.33 -7.20
CA HIS A 6 4.72 3.13 -8.59
C HIS A 6 3.72 2.13 -9.24
N PRO A 7 3.08 2.49 -10.37
CA PRO A 7 2.00 1.67 -10.95
C PRO A 7 2.54 0.32 -11.48
N VAL A 8 3.77 0.32 -11.98
CA VAL A 8 4.47 -0.91 -12.43
C VAL A 8 5.04 -1.68 -11.25
N ALA A 9 4.57 -2.92 -11.05
CA ALA A 9 4.97 -3.79 -9.93
C ALA A 9 6.49 -3.96 -9.77
N ALA A 10 7.20 -4.21 -10.88
CA ALA A 10 8.65 -4.37 -10.88
C ALA A 10 9.43 -3.13 -10.42
N LYS A 11 8.79 -1.97 -10.36
CA LYS A 11 9.38 -0.68 -9.96
C LYS A 11 8.87 -0.19 -8.59
N ARG A 12 7.97 -0.92 -7.91
CA ARG A 12 7.43 -0.55 -6.59
C ARG A 12 8.48 -0.46 -5.49
N TYR A 13 9.61 -1.15 -5.64
CA TYR A 13 10.74 -1.01 -4.72
C TYR A 13 11.27 0.43 -4.62
N HIS A 14 11.12 1.26 -5.68
CA HIS A 14 11.45 2.68 -5.62
C HIS A 14 10.53 3.44 -4.65
N SER A 15 9.25 3.11 -4.62
CA SER A 15 8.26 3.68 -3.69
C SER A 15 8.60 3.32 -2.25
N TRP A 16 8.99 2.07 -1.99
CA TRP A 16 9.43 1.62 -0.67
C TRP A 16 10.73 2.31 -0.24
N THR A 17 11.69 2.44 -1.16
CA THR A 17 12.94 3.17 -0.90
C THR A 17 12.67 4.64 -0.56
N LEU A 18 11.71 5.29 -1.23
CA LEU A 18 11.32 6.65 -0.93
C LEU A 18 10.72 6.79 0.47
N LEU A 19 9.79 5.91 0.87
CA LEU A 19 9.20 5.95 2.21
C LEU A 19 10.25 5.73 3.31
N LYS A 20 11.17 4.78 3.12
CA LYS A 20 12.29 4.55 4.05
C LYS A 20 13.18 5.79 4.18
N ARG A 21 13.49 6.47 3.08
CA ARG A 21 14.23 7.73 3.11
C ARG A 21 13.47 8.86 3.81
N LEU A 22 12.15 8.95 3.63
CA LEU A 22 11.33 9.96 4.29
C LEU A 22 11.36 9.80 5.81
N LYS A 23 11.32 8.55 6.30
CA LYS A 23 11.52 8.23 7.71
C LYS A 23 12.89 8.73 8.23
N ASP A 24 13.95 8.58 7.45
CA ASP A 24 15.31 8.98 7.88
C ASP A 24 15.55 10.50 7.87
N ILE A 25 14.68 11.29 7.23
CA ILE A 25 14.82 12.76 7.14
C ILE A 25 14.26 13.47 8.39
N SER A 26 13.28 12.84 9.05
CA SER A 26 12.27 13.38 9.96
C SER A 26 12.07 12.53 11.21
N ASP A 27 12.55 12.95 12.40
CA ASP A 27 12.08 12.36 13.66
C ASP A 27 10.67 12.85 14.06
N LEU A 28 10.04 13.74 13.30
CA LEU A 28 8.69 14.17 13.61
C LEU A 28 7.65 13.10 13.23
N PRO A 29 6.58 12.94 14.02
CA PRO A 29 5.43 12.13 13.62
C PRO A 29 4.93 12.55 12.24
N TRP A 30 4.64 11.57 11.38
CA TRP A 30 4.22 11.85 10.02
C TRP A 30 3.10 10.93 9.56
N LEU A 31 2.34 11.46 8.60
CA LEU A 31 1.18 10.81 8.00
C LEU A 31 1.35 10.73 6.48
N CYS A 32 1.21 9.53 5.94
CA CYS A 32 1.12 9.31 4.50
C CYS A 32 -0.23 8.69 4.13
N VAL A 33 -0.91 9.30 3.17
CA VAL A 33 -2.21 8.84 2.69
C VAL A 33 -2.19 8.80 1.18
N GLY A 34 -2.70 7.74 0.57
CA GLY A 34 -2.88 7.69 -0.87
C GLY A 34 -2.91 6.27 -1.41
N ASP A 35 -2.69 6.16 -2.72
CA ASP A 35 -2.69 4.92 -3.48
C ASP A 35 -1.29 4.31 -3.45
N PHE A 36 -1.10 3.20 -2.75
CA PHE A 36 0.17 2.49 -2.66
C PHE A 36 0.40 1.53 -3.83
N ASN A 37 -0.62 1.32 -4.66
CA ASN A 37 -0.67 0.34 -5.75
C ASN A 37 -0.44 -1.12 -5.31
N GLU A 38 -0.33 -1.41 -4.01
CA GLU A 38 -0.02 -2.74 -3.48
C GLU A 38 -0.89 -3.09 -2.27
N ILE A 39 -1.18 -4.39 -2.13
CA ILE A 39 -1.92 -4.94 -0.99
C ILE A 39 -0.94 -5.46 0.08
N LEU A 40 -1.32 -5.41 1.35
CA LEU A 40 -0.52 -6.00 2.45
C LEU A 40 -0.73 -7.51 2.52
N TYR A 41 -1.97 -7.95 2.29
CA TYR A 41 -2.39 -9.34 2.47
C TYR A 41 -3.24 -9.85 1.30
N GLY A 42 -3.18 -11.16 1.04
CA GLY A 42 -3.89 -11.77 -0.08
C GLY A 42 -5.42 -11.63 -0.01
N PHE A 43 -6.01 -11.56 1.19
CA PHE A 43 -7.45 -11.39 1.37
C PHE A 43 -7.97 -10.01 0.95
N GLU A 44 -7.06 -9.05 0.78
CA GLU A 44 -7.37 -7.69 0.33
C GLU A 44 -7.55 -7.61 -1.19
N LYS A 45 -7.45 -8.75 -1.88
CA LYS A 45 -7.70 -8.92 -3.30
C LYS A 45 -8.78 -9.96 -3.53
N GLN A 46 -9.73 -9.63 -4.40
CA GLN A 46 -10.72 -10.57 -4.91
C GLN A 46 -10.68 -10.63 -6.44
N GLY A 47 -10.81 -11.85 -6.96
CA GLY A 47 -10.78 -12.13 -8.41
C GLY A 47 -9.38 -12.07 -9.04
N GLY A 48 -9.29 -12.61 -10.26
CA GLY A 48 -8.04 -12.69 -11.01
C GLY A 48 -7.01 -13.63 -10.38
N LEU A 49 -5.73 -13.45 -10.75
CA LEU A 49 -4.62 -14.22 -10.19
C LEU A 49 -4.20 -13.69 -8.82
N ASN A 50 -3.74 -14.58 -7.95
CA ASN A 50 -3.19 -14.21 -6.66
C ASN A 50 -2.00 -13.24 -6.82
N ARG A 51 -1.91 -12.25 -5.93
CA ARG A 51 -0.77 -11.34 -5.87
C ARG A 51 0.49 -12.13 -5.48
N PRO A 52 1.62 -11.98 -6.19
CA PRO A 52 2.87 -12.60 -5.79
C PRO A 52 3.29 -12.22 -4.38
N LYS A 53 3.59 -13.22 -3.53
CA LYS A 53 3.94 -13.02 -2.12
C LYS A 53 5.10 -12.02 -1.94
N ALA A 54 6.12 -12.11 -2.79
CA ALA A 54 7.29 -11.24 -2.73
C ALA A 54 6.97 -9.75 -2.87
N LEU A 55 5.93 -9.37 -3.62
CA LEU A 55 5.52 -7.97 -3.73
C LEU A 55 4.87 -7.47 -2.43
N MET A 56 3.99 -8.30 -1.85
CA MET A 56 3.36 -8.00 -0.56
C MET A 56 4.38 -8.01 0.59
N ASP A 57 5.36 -8.92 0.55
CA ASP A 57 6.46 -8.96 1.53
C ASP A 57 7.27 -7.66 1.50
N GLY A 58 7.61 -7.15 0.31
CA GLY A 58 8.34 -5.88 0.17
C GLY A 58 7.55 -4.66 0.67
N PHE A 59 6.22 -4.67 0.52
CA PHE A 59 5.39 -3.62 1.09
C PHE A 59 5.31 -3.72 2.62
N ARG A 60 5.06 -4.91 3.17
CA ARG A 60 5.03 -5.15 4.62
C ARG A 60 6.36 -4.79 5.28
N GLU A 61 7.48 -5.21 4.70
CA GLU A 61 8.80 -4.82 5.19
C GLU A 61 8.98 -3.29 5.22
N CYS A 62 8.48 -2.57 4.20
CA CYS A 62 8.53 -1.10 4.21
C CYS A 62 7.69 -0.49 5.33
N VAL A 63 6.48 -1.02 5.56
CA VAL A 63 5.59 -0.59 6.65
C VAL A 63 6.26 -0.82 8.01
N ASP A 64 6.82 -2.00 8.22
CA ASP A 64 7.52 -2.38 9.45
C ASP A 64 8.76 -1.51 9.70
N VAL A 65 9.63 -1.34 8.68
CA VAL A 65 10.85 -0.52 8.79
C VAL A 65 10.52 0.95 9.09
N CYS A 66 9.43 1.45 8.52
CA CYS A 66 9.00 2.83 8.75
C CYS A 66 8.19 3.02 10.03
N GLY A 67 7.86 1.95 10.77
CA GLY A 67 7.01 2.02 11.96
C GLY A 67 5.63 2.62 11.64
N LEU A 68 5.08 2.24 10.48
CA LEU A 68 3.81 2.75 9.99
C LEU A 68 2.66 1.89 10.53
N GLU A 69 1.71 2.55 11.18
CA GLU A 69 0.46 1.94 11.64
C GLU A 69 -0.68 2.30 10.69
N ASP A 70 -1.44 1.29 10.27
CA ASP A 70 -2.60 1.47 9.40
C ASP A 70 -3.71 2.14 10.22
N LEU A 71 -4.14 3.32 9.79
CA LEU A 71 -5.23 4.07 10.43
C LEU A 71 -6.60 3.45 10.18
N GLY A 72 -6.66 2.43 9.33
CA GLY A 72 -7.89 1.85 8.85
C GLY A 72 -8.59 2.73 7.84
N PHE A 73 -9.72 2.22 7.35
CA PHE A 73 -10.56 2.92 6.40
C PHE A 73 -12.03 2.75 6.79
N LEU A 74 -12.79 3.84 6.73
CA LEU A 74 -14.24 3.83 6.88
C LEU A 74 -14.86 4.03 5.49
N GLY A 75 -15.43 2.96 4.94
CA GLY A 75 -16.05 3.01 3.61
C GLY A 75 -16.16 1.64 2.94
N PRO A 76 -16.23 1.59 1.60
CA PRO A 76 -16.26 0.34 0.84
C PRO A 76 -15.12 -0.61 1.21
N ALA A 77 -15.41 -1.91 1.23
CA ALA A 77 -14.42 -2.95 1.57
C ALA A 77 -13.21 -2.99 0.61
N PHE A 78 -13.34 -2.43 -0.60
CA PHE A 78 -12.28 -2.34 -1.60
C PHE A 78 -12.17 -0.92 -2.13
N SER A 79 -10.94 -0.41 -2.24
CA SER A 79 -10.69 0.95 -2.72
C SER A 79 -10.57 1.05 -4.25
N TRP A 80 -10.28 -0.07 -4.91
CA TRP A 80 -10.15 -0.16 -6.37
C TRP A 80 -10.95 -1.31 -6.97
N SER A 81 -11.46 -1.10 -8.20
CA SER A 81 -12.11 -2.14 -9.03
C SER A 81 -11.77 -1.92 -10.50
N ASN A 82 -11.59 -3.03 -11.23
CA ASN A 82 -11.45 -2.98 -12.69
C ASN A 82 -12.78 -2.72 -13.43
N LYS A 83 -13.92 -2.68 -12.72
CA LYS A 83 -15.28 -2.38 -13.21
C LYS A 83 -15.78 -3.30 -14.35
N ARG A 84 -15.21 -4.51 -14.49
CA ARG A 84 -15.65 -5.48 -15.50
C ARG A 84 -16.73 -6.41 -14.96
N SER A 85 -17.68 -6.79 -15.81
CA SER A 85 -18.71 -7.78 -15.47
C SER A 85 -18.16 -9.21 -15.43
N VAL A 86 -17.27 -9.57 -16.36
CA VAL A 86 -16.56 -10.85 -16.41
C VAL A 86 -15.09 -10.63 -16.08
N GLY A 87 -14.53 -11.46 -15.19
CA GLY A 87 -13.19 -11.25 -14.67
C GLY A 87 -13.11 -10.01 -13.78
N HIS A 88 -14.16 -9.75 -12.98
CA HIS A 88 -14.19 -8.68 -12.00
C HIS A 88 -13.06 -8.85 -10.99
N ILE A 89 -12.34 -7.76 -10.70
CA ILE A 89 -11.24 -7.73 -9.75
C ILE A 89 -11.41 -6.50 -8.86
N GLN A 90 -11.20 -6.69 -7.55
CA GLN A 90 -11.19 -5.62 -6.56
C GLN A 90 -10.00 -5.76 -5.61
N GLU A 91 -9.46 -4.63 -5.16
CA GLU A 91 -8.26 -4.57 -4.31
C GLU A 91 -8.35 -3.42 -3.28
N ILE A 92 -7.66 -3.56 -2.14
CA ILE A 92 -7.44 -2.48 -1.17
C ILE A 92 -6.02 -1.92 -1.37
N ILE A 93 -5.90 -0.87 -2.17
CA ILE A 93 -4.62 -0.23 -2.53
C ILE A 93 -4.46 1.17 -1.96
N ASP A 94 -5.55 1.80 -1.53
CA ASP A 94 -5.54 3.12 -0.88
C ASP A 94 -5.49 2.95 0.64
N ARG A 95 -4.57 3.66 1.30
CA ARG A 95 -4.38 3.60 2.76
C ARG A 95 -4.00 4.95 3.35
N GLY A 96 -4.25 5.09 4.64
CA GLY A 96 -3.63 6.10 5.48
C GLY A 96 -2.77 5.41 6.53
N PHE A 97 -1.49 5.75 6.58
CA PHE A 97 -0.59 5.30 7.63
C PHE A 97 -0.08 6.48 8.44
N SER A 98 0.05 6.28 9.74
CA SER A 98 0.76 7.20 10.64
C SER A 98 1.96 6.53 11.27
N CYS A 99 3.02 7.31 11.51
CA CYS A 99 4.09 6.94 12.41
C CYS A 99 4.06 7.89 13.61
N LEU A 100 3.84 7.33 14.81
CA LEU A 100 3.98 8.01 16.09
C LEU A 100 5.29 7.48 16.68
N GLN A 101 6.34 8.31 16.75
CA GLN A 101 7.59 7.89 17.40
C GLN A 101 7.38 7.55 18.87
#